data_AF-A0A838LL14-F1
#
_entry.id   AF-A0A838LL14-F1
#
_cell.length_a   1.000
_cell.length_b   1.000
_cell.length_c   1.000
_cell.angle_alpha   90.00
_cell.angle_beta   90.00
_cell.angle_gamma   90.00
#
_symmetry.space_group_name_H-M   'P 1'
#
loop_
_entity.id
_entity.type
_entity.pdbx_description
1 polymer ?
#
loop_
_entity_poly.entity_id
_entity_poly.type
_entity_poly.pdbx_seq_one_letter_code
_entity_poly.pdbx_strand_id
1 'polypeptide(L)'
;MFPVGGVGVMLALIALSGGVCVLVFLALRGRLGWLSAGAIAGFLWALAVIGILTLIPANGAPGVVPAEGRLTSCSWDIGGPAPEGFWIFSGGQRMLNVLVFVPAGVLLVLALARWRAAWVLVPLGLVGLAAYSVAIEATQLELARIDRACDVTDVVDNVTGAVLGVGIGVVLALALRPWRQRP
;
A
#
# COMPACT_ATOMS: atom_id res chain seq x y z
N MET A 1 6.84 26.92 9.38
CA MET A 1 6.93 25.68 8.56
C MET A 1 6.70 24.53 9.50
N PHE A 2 5.61 23.77 9.35
CA PHE A 2 5.41 22.56 10.16
C PHE A 2 6.36 21.49 9.63
N PRO A 3 7.24 20.90 10.46
CA PRO A 3 8.09 19.81 10.03
C PRO A 3 7.24 18.54 9.98
N VAL A 4 6.39 18.42 8.96
CA VAL A 4 5.56 17.22 8.76
C VAL A 4 6.37 16.25 7.92
N GLY A 5 7.16 15.41 8.60
CA GLY A 5 8.06 14.44 7.99
C GLY A 5 9.01 13.87 9.03
N GLY A 6 9.74 12.81 8.69
CA GLY A 6 10.58 12.11 9.65
C GLY A 6 10.11 10.69 9.93
N VAL A 7 11.08 9.78 10.11
CA VAL A 7 10.82 8.38 10.46
C VAL A 7 9.96 8.28 11.73
N GLY A 8 10.19 9.13 12.72
CA GLY A 8 9.36 9.16 13.94
C GLY A 8 7.89 9.46 13.67
N VAL A 9 7.59 10.38 12.75
CA VAL A 9 6.20 10.72 12.36
C VAL A 9 5.56 9.57 11.61
N MET A 10 6.29 8.94 10.68
CA MET A 10 5.81 7.75 9.96
C MET A 10 5.45 6.63 10.93
N LEU A 11 6.36 6.30 11.86
CA LEU A 11 6.13 5.25 12.85
C LEU A 11 4.94 5.56 13.76
N ALA A 12 4.79 6.82 14.19
CA ALA A 12 3.64 7.24 15.00
C ALA A 12 2.32 7.08 14.25
N LEU A 13 2.26 7.46 12.96
CA LEU A 13 1.07 7.30 12.13
C LEU A 13 0.75 5.84 11.82
N ILE A 14 1.78 5.01 11.59
CA ILE A 14 1.63 3.56 11.40
C ILE A 14 1.07 2.92 12.68
N ALA A 15 1.59 3.30 13.84
CA ALA A 15 1.11 2.80 15.12
C ALA A 15 -0.34 3.25 15.41
N LEU A 16 -0.65 4.53 15.17
CA LEU A 16 -2.00 5.07 15.36
C LEU A 16 -3.01 4.39 14.45
N SER A 17 -2.71 4.28 13.15
CA SER A 17 -3.57 3.59 12.18
C SER A 17 -3.72 2.10 12.52
N GLY A 18 -2.67 1.46 13.03
CA GLY A 18 -2.72 0.10 13.55
C GLY A 18 -3.68 -0.03 14.73
N GLY A 19 -3.64 0.90 15.68
CA GLY A 19 -4.59 0.96 16.80
C GLY A 19 -6.04 1.09 16.34
N VAL A 20 -6.31 1.95 15.35
CA VAL A 20 -7.65 2.07 14.73
C VAL A 20 -8.07 0.76 14.06
N CYS A 21 -7.16 0.09 13.35
CA CYS A 21 -7.45 -1.19 12.69
C CYS A 21 -7.70 -2.32 13.70
N VAL A 22 -7.07 -2.29 14.88
CA VAL A 22 -7.39 -3.20 15.99
C VAL A 22 -8.83 -2.98 16.46
N LEU A 23 -9.30 -1.74 16.57
CA LEU A 23 -10.70 -1.46 16.91
C LEU A 23 -11.66 -2.01 15.85
N VAL A 24 -11.32 -1.87 14.56
CA VAL A 24 -12.08 -2.47 13.45
C VAL A 24 -12.12 -3.99 13.57
N PHE A 25 -10.99 -4.63 13.85
CA PHE A 25 -10.92 -6.07 14.09
C PHE A 25 -11.83 -6.50 15.25
N LEU A 26 -11.75 -5.82 16.39
CA LEU A 26 -12.55 -6.13 17.58
C LEU A 26 -14.05 -5.94 17.33
N ALA A 27 -14.44 -4.93 16.53
CA ALA A 27 -15.83 -4.70 16.15
C ALA A 27 -16.38 -5.77 15.19
N LEU A 28 -15.54 -6.31 14.29
CA LEU A 28 -15.95 -7.25 13.25
C LEU A 28 -15.81 -8.72 13.63
N ARG A 29 -14.91 -9.07 14.57
CA ARG A 29 -14.56 -10.48 14.88
C ARG A 29 -15.77 -11.34 15.28
N GLY A 30 -16.72 -10.78 16.03
CA GLY A 30 -17.91 -11.52 16.48
C GLY A 30 -18.98 -11.73 15.40
N ARG A 31 -18.85 -11.07 14.23
CA ARG A 31 -19.79 -11.24 13.10
C ARG A 31 -19.19 -11.98 11.93
N LEU A 32 -17.88 -11.85 11.72
CA LEU A 32 -17.20 -12.36 10.52
C LEU A 32 -16.21 -13.49 10.81
N GLY A 33 -15.96 -13.81 12.08
CA GLY A 33 -14.86 -14.68 12.50
C GLY A 33 -13.52 -13.95 12.50
N TRP A 34 -12.53 -14.53 13.19
CA TRP A 34 -11.24 -13.88 13.40
C TRP A 34 -10.44 -13.69 12.11
N LEU A 35 -10.50 -14.63 11.15
CA LEU A 35 -9.71 -14.55 9.93
C LEU A 35 -10.21 -13.45 9.00
N SER A 36 -11.51 -13.40 8.70
CA SER A 36 -12.06 -12.36 7.83
C SER A 36 -12.00 -10.98 8.47
N ALA A 37 -12.29 -10.87 9.78
CA ALA A 37 -12.12 -9.60 10.50
C ALA A 37 -10.65 -9.14 10.50
N GLY A 38 -9.72 -10.07 10.73
CA GLY A 38 -8.29 -9.79 10.72
C GLY A 38 -7.79 -9.39 9.33
N ALA A 39 -8.26 -10.06 8.28
CA ALA A 39 -7.92 -9.74 6.90
C ALA A 39 -8.43 -8.36 6.47
N ILE A 40 -9.66 -7.98 6.85
CA ILE A 40 -10.21 -6.64 6.59
C ILE A 40 -9.40 -5.57 7.32
N ALA A 41 -9.18 -5.74 8.63
CA ALA A 41 -8.41 -4.79 9.43
C ALA A 41 -6.96 -4.67 8.92
N GLY A 42 -6.32 -5.81 8.62
CA GLY A 42 -4.98 -5.85 8.05
C GLY A 42 -4.92 -5.19 6.68
N PHE A 43 -5.92 -5.39 5.82
CA PHE A 43 -5.97 -4.75 4.49
C PHE A 43 -6.04 -3.23 4.63
N LEU A 44 -6.92 -2.71 5.49
CA LEU A 44 -7.02 -1.27 5.75
C LEU A 44 -5.71 -0.71 6.31
N TRP A 45 -5.07 -1.44 7.23
CA TRP A 45 -3.80 -1.03 7.77
C TRP A 45 -2.69 -1.04 6.72
N ALA A 46 -2.66 -2.04 5.84
CA ALA A 46 -1.69 -2.11 4.73
C ALA A 46 -1.83 -0.91 3.79
N LEU A 47 -3.05 -0.50 3.45
CA LEU A 47 -3.29 0.72 2.65
C LEU A 47 -2.78 1.97 3.38
N ALA A 48 -3.05 2.09 4.68
CA ALA A 48 -2.55 3.22 5.47
C ALA A 48 -1.03 3.25 5.53
N VAL A 49 -0.38 2.10 5.74
CA VAL A 49 1.09 1.97 5.73
C VAL A 49 1.65 2.36 4.37
N ILE A 50 1.10 1.86 3.26
CA ILE A 50 1.51 2.25 1.91
C ILE A 50 1.47 3.78 1.77
N GLY A 51 0.33 4.41 2.04
CA GLY A 51 0.18 5.86 1.92
C GLY A 51 1.14 6.65 2.82
N ILE A 52 1.38 6.19 4.04
CA ILE A 52 2.35 6.83 4.95
C ILE A 52 3.78 6.73 4.40
N LEU A 53 4.19 5.55 3.94
CA LEU A 53 5.54 5.31 3.45
C LEU A 53 5.82 6.02 2.11
N THR A 54 4.78 6.25 1.30
CA THR A 54 4.94 6.87 -0.02
C THR A 54 4.75 8.38 0.00
N LEU A 55 3.84 8.91 0.82
CA LEU A 55 3.48 10.33 0.82
C LEU A 55 4.19 11.17 1.88
N ILE A 56 4.73 10.55 2.93
CA ILE A 56 5.45 11.28 3.97
C ILE A 56 6.96 11.28 3.65
N PRO A 57 7.63 12.45 3.69
CA PRO A 57 9.07 12.49 3.47
C PRO A 57 9.83 11.92 4.68
N ALA A 58 10.90 11.16 4.39
CA ALA A 58 11.83 10.61 5.38
C ALA A 58 12.49 11.68 6.23
N ASN A 59 12.78 12.80 5.58
CA ASN A 59 13.51 13.93 6.11
C ASN A 59 12.48 15.03 6.44
N GLY A 60 12.45 15.48 7.68
CA GLY A 60 11.43 16.41 8.20
C GLY A 60 11.45 17.83 7.60
N ALA A 61 12.39 18.12 6.71
CA ALA A 61 12.54 19.41 6.03
C ALA A 61 13.04 19.20 4.59
N PRO A 62 12.19 18.72 3.66
CA PRO A 62 12.50 18.94 2.25
C PRO A 62 12.43 20.47 2.07
N GLY A 63 13.50 21.08 1.58
CA GLY A 63 13.55 22.54 1.40
C GLY A 63 12.44 23.06 0.47
N VAL A 64 12.51 24.34 0.12
CA VAL A 64 11.67 24.87 -0.96
C VAL A 64 12.18 24.31 -2.29
N VAL A 65 11.43 23.39 -2.90
CA VAL A 65 11.71 22.92 -4.26
C VAL A 65 11.25 24.01 -5.26
N PRO A 66 12.18 24.67 -5.98
CA PRO A 66 11.85 25.72 -6.94
C PRO A 66 10.89 25.20 -8.01
N ALA A 67 9.92 26.03 -8.41
CA ALA A 67 8.90 25.63 -9.38
C ALA A 67 9.51 25.34 -10.76
N GLU A 68 10.66 25.94 -11.09
CA GLU A 68 11.34 25.77 -12.38
C GLU A 68 11.97 24.37 -12.55
N GLY A 69 12.15 23.59 -11.48
CA GLY A 69 12.73 22.24 -11.51
C GLY A 69 11.71 21.09 -11.48
N ARG A 70 10.41 21.39 -11.49
CA ARG A 70 9.36 20.37 -11.37
C ARG A 70 9.07 19.70 -12.71
N LEU A 71 8.97 18.38 -12.69
CA LEU A 71 8.44 17.62 -13.81
C LEU A 71 6.97 18.00 -14.04
N THR A 72 6.59 18.26 -15.29
CA THR A 72 5.21 18.56 -15.69
C THR A 72 4.41 17.31 -16.04
N SER A 73 5.09 16.16 -16.15
CA SER A 73 4.50 14.85 -16.42
C SER A 73 5.32 13.76 -15.74
N CYS A 74 4.68 12.63 -15.42
CA CYS A 74 5.36 11.44 -14.95
C CYS A 74 6.37 10.92 -15.97
N SER A 75 7.48 10.36 -15.49
CA SER A 75 8.43 9.64 -16.34
C SER A 75 7.79 8.36 -16.87
N TRP A 76 8.02 8.09 -18.16
CA TRP A 76 7.60 6.87 -18.84
C TRP A 76 8.78 5.92 -19.10
N ASP A 77 9.96 6.21 -18.53
CA ASP A 77 11.17 5.43 -18.70
C ASP A 77 11.08 4.10 -17.95
N ILE A 78 10.43 3.12 -18.57
CA ILE A 78 10.31 1.76 -18.04
C ILE A 78 11.69 1.09 -18.06
N GLY A 79 12.28 0.87 -16.88
CA GLY A 79 13.53 0.13 -16.73
C GLY A 79 14.81 0.96 -16.62
N GLY A 80 14.70 2.28 -16.38
CA GLY A 80 15.85 3.13 -16.05
C GLY A 80 16.51 2.77 -14.70
N PRO A 81 17.75 3.21 -14.43
CA PRO A 81 18.42 3.00 -13.16
C PRO A 81 17.65 3.72 -12.04
N ALA A 82 16.92 2.97 -11.22
CA ALA A 82 16.24 3.50 -10.05
C ALA A 82 17.27 3.92 -8.97
N PRO A 83 17.10 5.09 -8.32
CA PRO A 83 17.93 5.48 -7.20
C PRO A 83 17.97 4.39 -6.12
N GLU A 84 19.15 4.18 -5.53
CA GLU A 84 19.35 3.23 -4.43
C GLU A 84 18.56 3.67 -3.18
N GLY A 85 17.60 2.84 -2.76
CA GLY A 85 17.28 2.61 -1.34
C GLY A 85 16.08 3.34 -0.72
N PHE A 86 15.26 2.54 -0.02
CA PHE A 86 14.44 2.98 1.10
C PHE A 86 15.25 2.73 2.38
N TRP A 87 15.43 3.72 3.25
CA TRP A 87 16.34 3.64 4.40
C TRP A 87 15.94 2.61 5.49
N ILE A 88 14.74 2.01 5.42
CA ILE A 88 14.24 1.04 6.41
C ILE A 88 14.57 -0.41 6.01
N PHE A 89 14.71 -0.70 4.72
CA PHE A 89 15.01 -2.05 4.23
C PHE A 89 16.14 -1.98 3.20
N SER A 90 17.22 -2.73 3.43
CA SER A 90 18.31 -2.87 2.46
C SER A 90 17.81 -3.64 1.22
N GLY A 91 17.48 -2.90 0.15
CA GLY A 91 17.06 -3.43 -1.15
C GLY A 91 16.79 -2.28 -2.14
N GLY A 92 16.84 -2.56 -3.45
CA GLY A 92 16.53 -1.57 -4.47
C GLY A 92 15.08 -1.07 -4.35
N GLN A 93 14.84 0.23 -4.62
CA GLN A 93 13.52 0.89 -4.49
C GLN A 93 12.39 0.09 -5.17
N ARG A 94 12.68 -0.50 -6.33
CA ARG A 94 11.78 -1.37 -7.10
C ARG A 94 11.31 -2.62 -6.36
N MET A 95 12.23 -3.31 -5.68
CA MET A 95 11.90 -4.52 -4.91
C MET A 95 10.97 -4.17 -3.74
N LEU A 96 11.13 -2.99 -3.15
CA LEU A 96 10.30 -2.56 -2.04
C LEU A 96 8.90 -2.15 -2.49
N ASN A 97 8.77 -1.48 -3.62
CA ASN A 97 7.46 -1.17 -4.22
C ASN A 97 6.66 -2.46 -4.48
N VAL A 98 7.28 -3.49 -5.03
CA VAL A 98 6.68 -4.83 -5.15
C VAL A 98 6.30 -5.39 -3.78
N LEU A 99 7.24 -5.44 -2.83
CA LEU A 99 7.04 -6.12 -1.55
C LEU A 99 5.96 -5.48 -0.68
N VAL A 100 5.79 -4.15 -0.71
CA VAL A 100 4.81 -3.46 0.14
C VAL A 100 3.37 -3.71 -0.35
N PHE A 101 3.16 -3.92 -1.65
CA PHE A 101 1.83 -4.23 -2.20
C PHE A 101 1.44 -5.72 -2.10
N VAL A 102 2.39 -6.64 -1.94
CA VAL A 102 2.11 -8.08 -1.78
C VAL A 102 1.16 -8.36 -0.60
N PRO A 103 1.41 -7.87 0.63
CA PRO A 103 0.48 -8.06 1.75
C PRO A 103 -0.93 -7.52 1.46
N ALA A 104 -1.05 -6.36 0.80
CA ALA A 104 -2.34 -5.79 0.44
C ALA A 104 -3.13 -6.71 -0.52
N GLY A 105 -2.45 -7.27 -1.53
CA GLY A 105 -3.05 -8.26 -2.44
C GLY A 105 -3.50 -9.53 -1.71
N VAL A 106 -2.69 -10.07 -0.80
CA VAL A 106 -3.04 -11.25 0.01
C VAL A 106 -4.28 -10.98 0.86
N LEU A 107 -4.27 -9.87 1.59
CA LEU A 107 -5.31 -9.51 2.55
C LEU A 107 -6.62 -9.16 1.84
N LEU A 108 -6.57 -8.56 0.65
CA LEU A 108 -7.74 -8.33 -0.20
C LEU A 108 -8.48 -9.65 -0.48
N VAL A 109 -7.76 -10.69 -0.89
CA VAL A 109 -8.37 -12.00 -1.16
C VAL A 109 -8.94 -12.60 0.11
N LEU A 110 -8.18 -12.64 1.20
CA LEU A 110 -8.63 -13.24 2.46
C LEU A 110 -9.83 -12.50 3.07
N ALA A 111 -9.89 -11.18 2.90
CA ALA A 111 -11.01 -10.36 3.35
C ALA A 111 -12.29 -10.72 2.58
N LEU A 112 -12.18 -10.90 1.26
CA LEU A 112 -13.33 -11.07 0.37
C LEU A 112 -13.77 -12.53 0.17
N ALA A 113 -12.86 -13.49 0.33
CA ALA A 113 -13.05 -14.90 0.00
C ALA A 113 -14.22 -15.60 0.73
N ARG A 114 -14.71 -15.03 1.83
CA ARG A 114 -15.89 -15.58 2.54
C ARG A 114 -17.20 -15.38 1.77
N TRP A 115 -17.28 -14.41 0.85
CA TRP A 115 -18.50 -14.08 0.13
C TRP A 115 -18.49 -14.69 -1.28
N ARG A 116 -19.65 -15.12 -1.77
CA ARG A 116 -19.79 -15.64 -3.15
C ARG A 116 -19.38 -14.63 -4.22
N ALA A 117 -19.51 -13.34 -3.92
CA ALA A 117 -19.12 -12.23 -4.78
C ALA A 117 -17.59 -12.06 -4.91
N ALA A 118 -16.76 -12.84 -4.19
CA ALA A 118 -15.30 -12.73 -4.24
C ALA A 118 -14.73 -12.79 -5.67
N TRP A 119 -15.34 -13.59 -6.57
CA TRP A 119 -14.94 -13.69 -7.97
C TRP A 119 -15.01 -12.37 -8.75
N VAL A 120 -15.85 -11.43 -8.29
CA VAL A 120 -15.96 -10.07 -8.88
C VAL A 120 -15.23 -9.05 -8.01
N LEU A 121 -15.38 -9.13 -6.69
CA LEU A 121 -14.81 -8.17 -5.76
C LEU A 121 -13.28 -8.22 -5.70
N VAL A 122 -12.66 -9.40 -5.88
CA VAL A 122 -11.19 -9.52 -5.89
C VAL A 122 -10.58 -8.84 -7.12
N PRO A 123 -11.03 -9.13 -8.37
CA PRO A 123 -10.58 -8.37 -9.53
C PRO A 123 -10.84 -6.86 -9.41
N LEU A 124 -12.01 -6.46 -8.92
CA LEU A 124 -12.33 -5.05 -8.72
C LEU A 124 -11.41 -4.40 -7.67
N GLY A 125 -11.12 -5.11 -6.58
CA GLY A 125 -10.18 -4.65 -5.56
C GLY A 125 -8.75 -4.55 -6.08
N LEU A 126 -8.32 -5.45 -6.97
CA LEU A 126 -7.02 -5.36 -7.64
C LEU A 126 -6.93 -4.13 -8.54
N VAL A 127 -8.00 -3.84 -9.30
CA VAL A 127 -8.11 -2.57 -10.05
C VAL A 127 -8.07 -1.38 -9.09
N GLY A 128 -8.72 -1.49 -7.92
CA GLY A 128 -8.65 -0.49 -6.86
C GLY A 128 -7.22 -0.26 -6.33
N LEU A 129 -6.42 -1.32 -6.15
CA LEU A 129 -5.01 -1.21 -5.75
C LEU A 129 -4.16 -0.54 -6.84
N ALA A 130 -4.41 -0.87 -8.11
CA ALA A 130 -3.75 -0.20 -9.24
C ALA A 130 -4.11 1.30 -9.28
N ALA A 131 -5.39 1.64 -9.14
CA ALA A 131 -5.86 3.02 -9.08
C ALA A 131 -5.28 3.76 -7.86
N TYR A 132 -5.12 3.07 -6.73
CA TYR A 132 -4.48 3.62 -5.53
C TYR A 132 -3.00 3.95 -5.79
N SER A 133 -2.27 3.06 -6.48
CA SER A 133 -0.89 3.35 -6.89
C SER A 133 -0.80 4.56 -7.82
N VAL A 134 -1.68 4.67 -8.82
CA VAL A 134 -1.74 5.84 -9.71
C VAL A 134 -2.05 7.12 -8.93
N ALA A 135 -2.97 7.05 -7.96
CA ALA A 135 -3.32 8.19 -7.13
C ALA A 135 -2.16 8.66 -6.25
N ILE A 136 -1.34 7.73 -5.73
CA ILE A 136 -0.12 8.05 -4.98
C ILE A 136 0.86 8.83 -5.85
N GLU A 137 1.18 8.31 -7.04
CA GLU A 137 2.10 8.93 -7.99
C GLU A 137 1.60 10.33 -8.43
N ALA A 138 0.31 10.45 -8.75
CA ALA A 138 -0.31 11.74 -9.07
C ALA A 138 -0.24 12.74 -7.90
N THR A 139 -0.43 12.25 -6.67
CA THR A 139 -0.32 13.07 -5.46
C THR A 139 1.12 13.53 -5.24
N GLN A 140 2.11 12.68 -5.52
CA GLN A 140 3.54 13.04 -5.43
C GLN A 140 3.93 14.07 -6.50
N LEU A 141 3.38 13.97 -7.71
CA LEU A 141 3.56 14.94 -8.80
C LEU A 141 3.05 16.33 -8.39
N GLU A 142 1.80 16.42 -7.93
CA GLU A 142 1.18 17.70 -7.55
C GLU A 142 1.80 18.31 -6.30
N LEU A 143 2.17 17.48 -5.33
CA LEU A 143 2.74 17.98 -4.09
C LEU A 143 4.19 18.42 -4.23
N ALA A 144 4.93 18.00 -5.27
CA ALA A 144 6.25 18.46 -5.78
C ALA A 144 7.35 18.86 -4.75
N ARG A 145 7.10 18.61 -3.46
CA ARG A 145 7.91 19.00 -2.30
C ARG A 145 8.66 17.80 -1.73
N ILE A 146 8.58 16.64 -2.37
CA ILE A 146 9.08 15.37 -1.82
C ILE A 146 10.37 14.91 -2.53
N ASP A 147 10.83 15.62 -3.58
CA ASP A 147 12.05 15.27 -4.32
C ASP A 147 12.00 13.85 -4.93
N ARG A 148 10.77 13.33 -5.12
CA ARG A 148 10.46 12.08 -5.83
C ARG A 148 9.75 12.43 -7.12
N ALA A 149 10.38 12.10 -8.24
CA ALA A 149 9.76 12.16 -9.55
C ALA A 149 8.67 11.07 -9.65
N CYS A 150 7.49 11.43 -10.18
CA CYS A 150 6.48 10.44 -10.54
C CYS A 150 7.03 9.49 -11.61
N ASP A 151 6.95 8.17 -11.39
CA ASP A 151 7.50 7.16 -12.29
C ASP A 151 6.48 6.05 -12.55
N VAL A 152 6.15 5.82 -13.82
CA VAL A 152 5.24 4.72 -14.22
C VAL A 152 5.79 3.36 -13.82
N THR A 153 7.12 3.22 -13.69
CA THR A 153 7.77 2.01 -13.18
C THR A 153 7.30 1.68 -11.75
N ASP A 154 7.07 2.68 -10.90
CA ASP A 154 6.59 2.47 -9.53
C ASP A 154 5.16 1.94 -9.52
N VAL A 155 4.31 2.41 -10.44
CA VAL A 155 2.96 1.83 -10.65
C VAL A 155 3.06 0.37 -11.08
N VAL A 156 3.94 0.04 -12.03
CA VAL A 156 4.11 -1.33 -12.53
C VAL A 156 4.62 -2.26 -11.43
N ASP A 157 5.60 -1.82 -10.64
CA ASP A 157 6.18 -2.59 -9.55
C ASP A 157 5.13 -2.83 -8.44
N ASN A 158 4.37 -1.80 -8.06
CA ASN A 158 3.27 -1.91 -7.09
C ASN A 158 2.16 -2.86 -7.57
N VAL A 159 1.73 -2.73 -8.83
CA VAL A 159 0.71 -3.61 -9.42
C VAL A 159 1.20 -5.04 -9.51
N THR A 160 2.47 -5.25 -9.84
CA THR A 160 3.10 -6.58 -9.85
C THR A 160 3.08 -7.19 -8.44
N GLY A 161 3.43 -6.41 -7.42
CA GLY A 161 3.28 -6.81 -6.02
C GLY A 161 1.85 -7.21 -5.66
N ALA A 162 0.86 -6.40 -6.05
CA ALA A 162 -0.55 -6.68 -5.81
C ALA A 162 -1.02 -7.97 -6.50
N VAL A 163 -0.62 -8.21 -7.75
CA VAL A 163 -0.94 -9.44 -8.51
C VAL A 163 -0.33 -10.67 -7.84
N LEU A 164 0.95 -10.62 -7.45
CA LEU A 164 1.61 -11.69 -6.71
C LEU A 164 0.91 -11.95 -5.38
N GLY A 165 0.56 -10.89 -4.65
CA GLY A 165 -0.21 -10.96 -3.42
C GLY A 165 -1.57 -11.63 -3.60
N VAL A 166 -2.31 -11.29 -4.65
CA VAL A 166 -3.59 -11.96 -4.97
C VAL A 166 -3.38 -13.45 -5.24
N GLY A 167 -2.35 -13.82 -6.01
CA GLY A 167 -2.02 -15.23 -6.26
C GLY A 167 -1.77 -16.01 -4.98
N ILE A 168 -0.94 -15.46 -4.07
CA ILE A 168 -0.67 -16.04 -2.75
C ILE A 168 -1.96 -16.09 -1.91
N GLY A 169 -2.76 -15.02 -1.92
CA GLY A 169 -4.02 -14.91 -1.21
C GLY A 169 -5.04 -15.96 -1.64
N VAL A 170 -5.11 -16.31 -2.92
CA VAL A 170 -5.96 -17.39 -3.43
C VAL A 170 -5.51 -18.74 -2.87
N VAL A 171 -4.21 -19.04 -2.90
CA VAL A 171 -3.67 -20.28 -2.32
C VAL A 171 -3.98 -20.37 -0.83
N LEU A 172 -3.76 -19.28 -0.08
CA LEU A 172 -4.08 -19.21 1.35
C LEU A 172 -5.58 -19.32 1.63
N ALA A 173 -6.44 -18.73 0.80
CA ALA A 173 -7.88 -18.85 0.95
C ALA A 173 -8.33 -20.31 0.79
N LEU A 174 -7.75 -21.06 -0.15
CA LEU A 174 -8.03 -22.49 -0.33
C LEU A 174 -7.58 -23.34 0.87
N ALA A 175 -6.44 -22.99 1.48
CA ALA A 175 -5.90 -23.67 2.66
C ALA A 175 -6.69 -23.35 3.94
N LEU A 176 -6.95 -22.06 4.19
CA LEU A 176 -7.56 -21.56 5.42
C LEU A 176 -9.10 -21.61 5.40
N ARG A 177 -9.71 -21.70 4.22
CA ARG A 177 -11.16 -21.84 3.99
C ARG A 177 -12.01 -20.83 4.79
N PRO A 178 -11.81 -19.51 4.61
CA PRO A 178 -12.50 -18.46 5.38
C PRO A 178 -14.03 -18.57 5.35
N TRP A 179 -14.61 -19.10 4.27
CA TRP A 179 -16.06 -19.34 4.14
C TRP A 179 -16.62 -20.41 5.09
N ARG A 180 -15.77 -21.22 5.73
CA ARG A 180 -16.17 -22.22 6.74
C ARG A 180 -16.04 -21.74 8.17
N GLN A 181 -15.45 -20.57 8.40
CA GLN A 181 -15.31 -20.03 9.75
C GLN A 181 -16.68 -19.58 10.28
N ARG A 182 -16.98 -20.02 11.50
CA ARG A 182 -18.14 -19.53 12.25
C ARG A 182 -17.73 -18.25 12.99
N PRO A 183 -18.62 -17.25 13.09
CA PRO A 183 -18.40 -16.10 13.98
C PRO A 183 -18.22 -16.53 15.44
#